data_AF-A0A4Q3UD54-F1
#
_entry.id   AF-A0A4Q3UD54-F1
#
_cell.length_a   1.000
_cell.length_b   1.000
_cell.length_c   1.000
_cell.angle_alpha   90.00
_cell.angle_beta   90.00
_cell.angle_gamma   90.00
#
_symmetry.space_group_name_H-M   'P 1'
#
loop_
_entity.id
_entity.type
_entity.pdbx_description
1 polymer ?
#
loop_
_entity_poly.entity_id
_entity_poly.type
_entity_poly.pdbx_seq_one_letter_code
_entity_poly.pdbx_strand_id
1 'polypeptide(L)'
;LLHYMVSIALVTPADLRCENLSNPLGIDLKVPLLSWKIESARLYITGLGYYEAYLNGKKVSNNVLDPGFTTYRKEVLYVVHDITKNLQAGSNAIGVMLGNGWWNPLPFKFFGRWDLRDYQQTGRPCLKAEIHIRYTDGSTEKKVTDESWKTLPGPIVKNNVYLGEHYDARLEQSNWNVVNATSDKWKNAVVVEGPSGNLSVQMLPAITVSKVVKPVKVWKANTDTFLVDMGRNFAGVARIRVRGKKGTKITMRYGEGLMKDGSLNILTTAATQIKKGAISGGPGAPETAWQEDSYTLKGSGDEEWSPRFTFHGFQFVEVVGWPGTLTANDIDGLRMNTDLQE
;
A
#
# COMPACT_ATOMS: atom_id res chain seq x y z
N LEU A 1 8.72 -0.49 -11.26
CA LEU A 1 7.97 0.78 -11.08
C LEU A 1 6.55 0.43 -10.73
N LEU A 2 6.09 0.91 -9.58
CA LEU A 2 4.71 0.71 -9.13
C LEU A 2 3.75 1.52 -9.98
N HIS A 3 2.54 1.05 -10.20
CA HIS A 3 1.52 1.81 -10.92
C HIS A 3 0.33 2.09 -10.01
N TYR A 4 -0.09 3.36 -9.98
CA TYR A 4 -1.46 3.73 -9.67
C TYR A 4 -2.38 3.13 -10.74
N MET A 5 -3.54 2.59 -10.36
CA MET A 5 -4.61 2.18 -11.28
C MET A 5 -5.87 2.98 -10.97
N VAL A 6 -6.51 3.58 -11.98
CA VAL A 6 -7.72 4.41 -11.82
C VAL A 6 -8.75 4.07 -12.88
N SER A 7 -10.02 4.02 -12.52
CA SER A 7 -11.14 4.01 -13.49
C SER A 7 -12.24 4.96 -13.07
N ILE A 8 -12.90 5.53 -14.08
CA ILE A 8 -14.10 6.35 -13.96
C ILE A 8 -15.27 5.50 -14.41
N ALA A 9 -16.18 5.20 -13.49
CA ALA A 9 -17.37 4.42 -13.76
C ALA A 9 -18.59 5.35 -13.86
N LEU A 10 -19.25 5.36 -15.01
CA LEU A 10 -20.57 6.00 -15.18
C LEU A 10 -21.65 5.05 -14.69
N VAL A 11 -22.36 5.45 -13.65
CA VAL A 11 -23.48 4.68 -13.09
C VAL A 11 -24.69 4.75 -14.01
N THR A 12 -25.29 3.59 -14.33
CA THR A 12 -26.45 3.48 -15.22
C THR A 12 -27.75 3.81 -14.47
N PRO A 13 -28.58 4.72 -14.99
CA PRO A 13 -29.86 5.12 -14.40
C PRO A 13 -30.91 4.03 -14.17
N ALA A 14 -31.59 4.05 -13.01
CA ALA A 14 -32.87 3.37 -12.81
C ALA A 14 -33.75 4.11 -11.76
N ASP A 15 -35.08 4.09 -11.96
CA ASP A 15 -36.14 4.81 -11.23
C ASP A 15 -36.07 6.35 -11.23
N LEU A 16 -36.53 6.92 -12.35
CA LEU A 16 -36.62 8.34 -12.61
C LEU A 16 -37.60 9.07 -11.67
N ARG A 17 -37.10 9.90 -10.74
CA ARG A 17 -37.94 10.88 -10.02
C ARG A 17 -37.40 12.30 -10.12
N CYS A 18 -38.31 13.23 -10.34
CA CYS A 18 -38.02 14.65 -10.49
C CYS A 18 -37.96 15.32 -9.11
N GLU A 19 -36.82 15.94 -8.78
CA GLU A 19 -36.56 16.47 -7.42
C GLU A 19 -37.42 17.70 -7.04
N ASN A 20 -38.12 18.32 -8.01
CA ASN A 20 -38.97 19.49 -7.77
C ASN A 20 -40.42 19.15 -8.14
N LEU A 21 -41.25 18.87 -7.13
CA LEU A 21 -42.69 18.63 -7.33
C LEU A 21 -43.44 19.92 -7.75
N SER A 22 -42.84 21.08 -7.52
CA SER A 22 -43.30 22.39 -8.01
C SER A 22 -42.17 23.08 -8.78
N ASN A 23 -42.31 23.11 -10.11
CA ASN A 23 -41.37 23.67 -11.09
C ASN A 23 -40.02 22.89 -11.22
N PRO A 24 -40.06 21.65 -11.75
CA PRO A 24 -38.85 20.87 -11.98
C PRO A 24 -37.92 21.49 -13.02
N LEU A 25 -36.73 21.87 -12.55
CA LEU A 25 -35.63 22.26 -13.44
C LEU A 25 -35.27 21.05 -14.30
N GLY A 26 -35.44 21.18 -15.61
CA GLY A 26 -34.99 20.19 -16.58
C GLY A 26 -36.05 19.29 -17.21
N ILE A 27 -37.35 19.52 -16.96
CA ILE A 27 -38.40 18.80 -17.69
C ILE A 27 -38.51 19.25 -19.17
N ASP A 28 -38.05 20.47 -19.47
CA ASP A 28 -38.01 21.05 -20.82
C ASP A 28 -36.70 20.71 -21.56
N LEU A 29 -35.77 20.01 -20.91
CA LEU A 29 -34.50 19.61 -21.51
C LEU A 29 -34.67 18.28 -22.24
N LYS A 30 -34.07 18.16 -23.43
CA LYS A 30 -34.05 16.91 -24.22
C LYS A 30 -33.47 15.69 -23.47
N VAL A 31 -32.81 15.91 -22.33
CA VAL A 31 -32.24 14.89 -21.44
C VAL A 31 -32.44 15.31 -19.98
N PRO A 32 -33.47 14.80 -19.26
CA PRO A 32 -33.72 15.15 -17.86
C PRO A 32 -32.69 14.52 -16.90
N LEU A 33 -32.42 15.21 -15.79
CA LEU A 33 -31.58 14.75 -14.67
C LEU A 33 -32.42 13.95 -13.67
N LEU A 34 -31.93 12.77 -13.29
CA LEU A 34 -32.66 11.76 -12.54
C LEU A 34 -31.75 11.26 -11.43
N SER A 35 -32.23 11.23 -10.19
CA SER A 35 -31.45 10.78 -9.05
C SER A 35 -31.96 9.44 -8.53
N TRP A 36 -31.04 8.49 -8.32
CA TRP A 36 -31.28 7.20 -7.67
C TRP A 36 -30.63 7.14 -6.30
N LYS A 37 -31.26 6.37 -5.41
CA LYS A 37 -30.73 6.06 -4.09
C LYS A 37 -30.10 4.67 -4.08
N ILE A 38 -28.86 4.61 -3.61
CA ILE A 38 -28.12 3.35 -3.43
C ILE A 38 -28.69 2.63 -2.20
N GLU A 39 -29.03 1.35 -2.36
CA GLU A 39 -29.39 0.45 -1.26
C GLU A 39 -28.12 -0.14 -0.64
N SER A 40 -27.22 -0.69 -1.47
CA SER A 40 -25.93 -1.21 -1.03
C SER A 40 -24.88 -1.15 -2.13
N ALA A 41 -23.61 -1.04 -1.74
CA ALA A 41 -22.48 -1.21 -2.64
C ALA A 41 -21.35 -2.02 -1.98
N ARG A 42 -20.74 -2.93 -2.75
CA ARG A 42 -19.68 -3.83 -2.29
C ARG A 42 -18.52 -3.80 -3.28
N LEU A 43 -17.30 -3.64 -2.76
CA LEU A 43 -16.06 -3.79 -3.52
C LEU A 43 -15.46 -5.17 -3.21
N TYR A 44 -15.36 -6.01 -4.23
CA TYR A 44 -14.62 -7.26 -4.23
C TYR A 44 -13.27 -7.00 -4.89
N ILE A 45 -12.16 -7.21 -4.19
CA ILE A 45 -10.85 -6.77 -4.68
C ILE A 45 -9.73 -7.72 -4.26
N THR A 46 -8.83 -7.99 -5.20
CA THR A 46 -7.53 -8.62 -4.94
C THR A 46 -6.45 -7.96 -5.78
N GLY A 47 -5.29 -7.71 -5.17
CA GLY A 47 -4.08 -7.32 -5.85
C GLY A 47 -3.03 -8.41 -5.65
N LEU A 48 -2.49 -8.98 -6.72
CA LEU A 48 -1.45 -9.98 -6.60
C LEU A 48 -0.16 -9.33 -6.10
N GLY A 49 0.25 -9.73 -4.90
CA GLY A 49 1.25 -9.03 -4.11
C GLY A 49 0.52 -8.39 -2.95
N TYR A 50 0.45 -7.06 -2.94
CA TYR A 50 -0.37 -6.31 -1.99
C TYR A 50 -1.13 -5.18 -2.71
N TYR A 51 -2.17 -4.62 -2.08
CA TYR A 51 -2.81 -3.41 -2.56
C TYR A 51 -3.23 -2.44 -1.44
N GLU A 52 -3.39 -1.17 -1.81
CA GLU A 52 -4.20 -0.21 -1.06
C GLU A 52 -5.23 0.42 -2.01
N ALA A 53 -6.50 0.36 -1.62
CA ALA A 53 -7.61 0.91 -2.39
C ALA A 53 -8.12 2.24 -1.80
N TYR A 54 -8.50 3.13 -2.70
CA TYR A 54 -9.04 4.45 -2.42
C TYR A 54 -10.33 4.66 -3.20
N LEU A 55 -11.30 5.30 -2.57
CA LEU A 55 -12.55 5.73 -3.19
C LEU A 55 -12.75 7.21 -2.87
N ASN A 56 -12.85 8.04 -3.91
CA ASN A 56 -13.02 9.49 -3.81
C ASN A 56 -11.98 10.15 -2.87
N GLY A 57 -10.71 9.78 -3.06
CA GLY A 57 -9.58 10.31 -2.28
C GLY A 57 -9.38 9.68 -0.89
N LYS A 58 -10.33 8.87 -0.40
CA LYS A 58 -10.27 8.26 0.94
C LYS A 58 -9.91 6.78 0.86
N LYS A 59 -9.08 6.30 1.79
CA LYS A 59 -8.73 4.87 1.88
C LYS A 59 -9.99 4.05 2.16
N VAL A 60 -10.17 2.93 1.47
CA VAL A 60 -11.37 2.08 1.57
C VAL A 60 -11.43 1.34 2.92
N SER A 61 -10.27 0.92 3.44
CA SER A 61 -10.16 0.20 4.72
C SER A 61 -8.88 0.58 5.46
N ASN A 62 -8.79 0.21 6.74
CA ASN A 62 -7.57 0.35 7.54
C ASN A 62 -6.64 -0.87 7.44
N ASN A 63 -7.00 -1.85 6.60
CA ASN A 63 -6.19 -3.05 6.39
C ASN A 63 -4.83 -2.64 5.81
N VAL A 64 -3.81 -3.43 6.14
CA VAL A 64 -2.47 -3.33 5.60
C VAL A 64 -2.05 -4.70 5.10
N LEU A 65 -1.17 -4.74 4.09
CA LEU A 65 -0.65 -5.99 3.52
C LEU A 65 -1.77 -6.96 3.04
N ASP A 66 -2.87 -6.41 2.53
CA ASP A 66 -3.94 -7.18 1.90
C ASP A 66 -3.59 -7.48 0.43
N PRO A 67 -4.02 -8.63 -0.11
CA PRO A 67 -4.65 -9.75 0.58
C PRO A 67 -3.61 -10.63 1.31
N GLY A 68 -4.08 -11.59 2.10
CA GLY A 68 -3.23 -12.61 2.72
C GLY A 68 -2.40 -13.41 1.72
N PHE A 69 -1.23 -13.87 2.16
CA PHE A 69 -0.32 -14.67 1.34
C PHE A 69 -0.75 -16.14 1.28
N THR A 70 -0.94 -16.66 0.08
CA THR A 70 -1.27 -18.05 -0.21
C THR A 70 -0.32 -18.64 -1.25
N THR A 71 -0.43 -19.95 -1.49
CA THR A 71 0.17 -20.53 -2.70
C THR A 71 -0.66 -20.12 -3.91
N TYR A 72 -0.25 -19.05 -4.60
CA TYR A 72 -1.01 -18.44 -5.71
C TYR A 72 -1.40 -19.41 -6.84
N ARG A 73 -0.66 -20.52 -7.03
CA ARG A 73 -1.03 -21.58 -8.00
C ARG A 73 -2.29 -22.35 -7.63
N LYS A 74 -2.65 -22.36 -6.36
CA LYS A 74 -3.78 -23.12 -5.79
C LYS A 74 -4.94 -22.20 -5.43
N GLU A 75 -4.63 -21.07 -4.80
CA GLU A 75 -5.64 -20.17 -4.23
C GLU A 75 -5.16 -18.73 -4.25
N VAL A 76 -6.07 -17.81 -4.55
CA VAL A 76 -5.88 -16.36 -4.47
C VAL A 76 -7.00 -15.77 -3.62
N LEU A 77 -6.64 -15.11 -2.54
CA LEU A 77 -7.62 -14.46 -1.67
C LEU A 77 -8.07 -13.12 -2.26
N TYR A 78 -9.36 -12.83 -2.16
CA TYR A 78 -9.92 -11.50 -2.35
C TYR A 78 -10.64 -11.02 -1.08
N VAL A 79 -10.72 -9.70 -0.93
CA VAL A 79 -11.35 -9.04 0.22
C VAL A 79 -12.63 -8.34 -0.26
N VAL A 80 -13.65 -8.31 0.60
CA VAL A 80 -14.93 -7.64 0.34
C VAL A 80 -15.08 -6.47 1.29
N HIS A 81 -15.29 -5.27 0.74
CA HIS A 81 -15.53 -4.04 1.52
C HIS A 81 -16.94 -3.52 1.29
N ASP A 82 -17.62 -3.10 2.36
CA ASP A 82 -18.83 -2.27 2.26
C ASP A 82 -18.42 -0.84 1.92
N ILE A 83 -18.77 -0.39 0.71
CA ILE A 83 -18.45 0.97 0.24
C ILE A 83 -19.71 1.82 0.07
N THR A 84 -20.85 1.38 0.61
CA THR A 84 -22.16 2.04 0.42
C THR A 84 -22.12 3.50 0.83
N LYS A 85 -21.48 3.80 1.98
CA LYS A 85 -21.36 5.16 2.53
C LYS A 85 -20.21 5.97 1.93
N ASN A 86 -19.35 5.34 1.13
CA ASN A 86 -18.18 5.98 0.53
C ASN A 86 -18.47 6.49 -0.89
N LEU A 87 -19.52 5.97 -1.53
CA LEU A 87 -20.01 6.48 -2.80
C LEU A 87 -20.71 7.84 -2.61
N GLN A 88 -20.55 8.69 -3.61
CA GLN A 88 -21.24 9.98 -3.71
C GLN A 88 -22.19 9.98 -4.91
N ALA A 89 -23.16 10.90 -4.91
CA ALA A 89 -24.01 11.11 -6.08
C ALA A 89 -23.17 11.58 -7.29
N GLY A 90 -23.51 11.07 -8.48
CA GLY A 90 -22.79 11.36 -9.71
C GLY A 90 -21.48 10.58 -9.85
N SER A 91 -20.44 11.25 -10.34
CA SER A 91 -19.16 10.60 -10.64
C SER A 91 -18.41 10.18 -9.38
N ASN A 92 -17.81 9.00 -9.44
CA ASN A 92 -16.95 8.43 -8.40
C ASN A 92 -15.62 8.01 -9.02
N ALA A 93 -14.54 8.06 -8.25
CA ALA A 93 -13.24 7.56 -8.67
C ALA A 93 -12.72 6.51 -7.69
N ILE A 94 -12.33 5.37 -8.23
CA ILE A 94 -11.58 4.34 -7.51
C ILE A 94 -10.12 4.39 -7.95
N GLY A 95 -9.23 4.38 -6.97
CA GLY A 95 -7.78 4.34 -7.19
C GLY A 95 -7.16 3.19 -6.41
N VAL A 96 -6.27 2.43 -7.03
CA VAL A 96 -5.55 1.34 -6.37
C VAL A 96 -4.05 1.48 -6.55
N MET A 97 -3.30 1.31 -5.48
CA MET A 97 -1.84 1.18 -5.50
C MET A 97 -1.47 -0.29 -5.29
N LEU A 98 -0.55 -0.85 -6.10
CA LEU A 98 -0.19 -2.28 -6.06
C LEU A 98 1.25 -2.52 -5.58
N GLY A 99 1.45 -3.23 -4.47
CA GLY A 99 2.76 -3.69 -4.00
C GLY A 99 3.23 -4.98 -4.66
N ASN A 100 4.56 -5.22 -4.66
CA ASN A 100 5.12 -6.51 -5.10
C ASN A 100 4.66 -7.67 -4.21
N GLY A 101 4.61 -7.42 -2.90
CA GLY A 101 4.30 -8.42 -1.88
C GLY A 101 5.06 -9.72 -2.09
N TRP A 102 4.39 -10.84 -1.83
CA TRP A 102 4.93 -12.18 -2.07
C TRP A 102 4.76 -12.65 -3.52
N TRP A 103 3.98 -11.94 -4.34
CA TRP A 103 3.74 -12.33 -5.74
C TRP A 103 4.91 -12.01 -6.67
N ASN A 104 5.60 -10.89 -6.42
CA ASN A 104 6.75 -10.45 -7.23
C ASN A 104 8.02 -10.31 -6.37
N PRO A 105 8.50 -11.39 -5.71
CA PRO A 105 9.70 -11.31 -4.89
C PRO A 105 10.93 -11.05 -5.77
N LEU A 106 11.95 -10.43 -5.19
CA LEU A 106 13.23 -10.28 -5.87
C LEU A 106 13.92 -11.66 -6.02
N PRO A 107 14.65 -11.90 -7.12
CA PRO A 107 15.33 -13.16 -7.35
C PRO A 107 16.58 -13.23 -6.45
N PHE A 108 16.46 -13.81 -5.26
CA PHE A 108 17.60 -14.14 -4.43
C PHE A 108 17.43 -15.51 -3.78
N LYS A 109 18.56 -16.19 -3.59
CA LYS A 109 18.65 -17.53 -3.00
C LYS A 109 18.44 -17.47 -1.50
N PHE A 110 17.34 -18.05 -1.05
CA PHE A 110 17.06 -18.29 0.35
C PHE A 110 18.08 -19.27 0.91
N PHE A 111 18.78 -18.84 1.97
CA PHE A 111 19.83 -19.63 2.63
C PHE A 111 20.92 -20.13 1.66
N GLY A 112 21.14 -19.41 0.55
CA GLY A 112 22.10 -19.75 -0.51
C GLY A 112 21.72 -20.95 -1.38
N ARG A 113 20.50 -21.50 -1.23
CA ARG A 113 20.10 -22.77 -1.85
C ARG A 113 19.10 -22.59 -2.99
N TRP A 114 17.93 -22.04 -2.71
CA TRP A 114 16.80 -22.02 -3.64
C TRP A 114 16.24 -20.61 -3.81
N ASP A 115 15.78 -20.25 -5.02
CA ASP A 115 15.07 -18.99 -5.28
C ASP A 115 13.56 -19.23 -5.09
N LEU A 116 12.89 -18.37 -4.31
CA LEU A 116 11.44 -18.47 -4.08
C LEU A 116 10.65 -18.47 -5.40
N ARG A 117 11.16 -17.80 -6.43
CA ARG A 117 10.53 -17.72 -7.76
C ARG A 117 10.46 -19.06 -8.49
N ASP A 118 11.27 -20.05 -8.09
CA ASP A 118 11.24 -21.41 -8.65
C ASP A 118 10.12 -22.27 -8.04
N TYR A 119 9.64 -21.94 -6.85
CA TYR A 119 8.73 -22.78 -6.06
C TYR A 119 7.30 -22.24 -5.99
N GLN A 120 7.10 -20.95 -6.26
CA GLN A 120 5.77 -20.34 -6.38
C GLN A 120 5.58 -19.69 -7.74
N GLN A 121 4.32 -19.60 -8.18
CA GLN A 121 4.02 -18.74 -9.32
C GLN A 121 4.28 -17.29 -8.92
N THR A 122 4.93 -16.57 -9.83
CA THR A 122 5.24 -15.15 -9.65
C THR A 122 4.90 -14.40 -10.92
N GLY A 123 4.75 -13.09 -10.81
CA GLY A 123 4.44 -12.22 -11.93
C GLY A 123 4.58 -10.76 -11.53
N ARG A 124 4.30 -9.85 -12.46
CA ARG A 124 4.16 -8.44 -12.10
C ARG A 124 2.87 -8.24 -11.31
N PRO A 125 2.83 -7.30 -10.34
CA PRO A 125 1.59 -7.00 -9.64
C PRO A 125 0.46 -6.66 -10.61
N CYS A 126 -0.72 -7.25 -10.37
CA CYS A 126 -1.92 -6.99 -11.14
C CYS A 126 -3.15 -6.98 -10.24
N LEU A 127 -4.23 -6.38 -10.73
CA LEU A 127 -5.46 -6.13 -9.98
C LEU A 127 -6.62 -6.89 -10.62
N LYS A 128 -7.49 -7.46 -9.79
CA LYS A 128 -8.84 -7.87 -10.19
C LYS A 128 -9.81 -7.31 -9.17
N ALA A 129 -10.77 -6.52 -9.63
CA ALA A 129 -11.79 -5.95 -8.76
C ALA A 129 -13.15 -5.85 -9.44
N GLU A 130 -14.20 -6.01 -8.64
CA GLU A 130 -15.58 -5.77 -9.03
C GLU A 130 -16.27 -4.92 -7.98
N ILE A 131 -17.01 -3.91 -8.41
CA ILE A 131 -17.95 -3.16 -7.58
C ILE A 131 -19.35 -3.60 -7.99
N HIS A 132 -20.12 -4.07 -7.02
CA HIS A 132 -21.53 -4.42 -7.18
C HIS A 132 -22.36 -3.37 -6.44
N ILE A 133 -23.28 -2.73 -7.16
CA ILE A 133 -24.17 -1.69 -6.64
C ILE A 133 -25.60 -2.20 -6.82
N ARG A 134 -26.40 -2.05 -5.76
CA ARG A 134 -27.84 -2.31 -5.77
C ARG A 134 -28.56 -1.02 -5.41
N TYR A 135 -29.56 -0.66 -6.20
CA TYR A 135 -30.38 0.53 -6.00
C TYR A 135 -31.69 0.18 -5.30
N THR A 136 -32.34 1.18 -4.71
CA THR A 136 -33.59 0.98 -3.95
C THR A 136 -34.78 0.54 -4.80
N ASP A 137 -34.70 0.66 -6.12
CA ASP A 137 -35.71 0.18 -7.07
C ASP A 137 -35.52 -1.30 -7.46
N GLY A 138 -34.48 -1.95 -6.93
CA GLY A 138 -34.13 -3.35 -7.19
C GLY A 138 -33.19 -3.55 -8.38
N SER A 139 -32.87 -2.50 -9.15
CA SER A 139 -31.87 -2.60 -10.21
C SER A 139 -30.46 -2.80 -9.64
N THR A 140 -29.54 -3.31 -10.47
CA THR A 140 -28.15 -3.54 -10.08
C THR A 140 -27.18 -3.07 -11.15
N GLU A 141 -25.99 -2.70 -10.72
CA GLU A 141 -24.90 -2.34 -11.59
C GLU A 141 -23.61 -3.02 -11.14
N LYS A 142 -22.79 -3.42 -12.14
CA LYS A 142 -21.46 -3.97 -11.91
C LYS A 142 -20.41 -3.13 -12.63
N LYS A 143 -19.36 -2.74 -11.92
CA LYS A 143 -18.15 -2.12 -12.48
C LYS A 143 -16.97 -3.05 -12.25
N VAL A 144 -16.13 -3.23 -13.26
CA VAL A 144 -15.05 -4.23 -13.22
C VAL A 144 -13.71 -3.60 -13.60
N THR A 145 -12.63 -4.28 -13.25
CA THR A 145 -11.30 -4.01 -13.80
C THR A 145 -11.19 -4.52 -15.22
N ASP A 146 -10.85 -3.63 -16.15
CA ASP A 146 -10.70 -3.88 -17.58
C ASP A 146 -9.71 -2.88 -18.22
N GLU A 147 -9.67 -2.83 -19.55
CA GLU A 147 -8.77 -1.98 -20.35
C GLU A 147 -9.12 -0.47 -20.27
N SER A 148 -10.30 -0.11 -19.74
CA SER A 148 -10.68 1.29 -19.51
C SER A 148 -9.89 1.93 -18.37
N TRP A 149 -9.35 1.10 -17.46
CA TRP A 149 -8.53 1.56 -16.37
C TRP A 149 -7.26 2.21 -16.89
N LYS A 150 -6.81 3.24 -16.20
CA LYS A 150 -5.57 3.96 -16.47
C LYS A 150 -4.52 3.59 -15.44
N THR A 151 -3.26 3.60 -15.85
CA THR A 151 -2.10 3.32 -15.01
C THR A 151 -1.07 4.44 -15.07
N LEU A 152 -0.39 4.71 -13.95
CA LEU A 152 0.63 5.76 -13.85
C LEU A 152 1.67 5.39 -12.80
N PRO A 153 2.99 5.61 -13.02
CA PRO A 153 3.99 5.33 -12.01
C PRO A 153 3.75 6.09 -10.69
N GLY A 154 3.93 5.40 -9.57
CA GLY A 154 3.81 5.97 -8.22
C GLY A 154 5.16 6.34 -7.57
N PRO A 155 5.10 6.93 -6.36
CA PRO A 155 6.26 7.38 -5.59
C PRO A 155 7.06 6.26 -4.94
N ILE A 156 6.50 5.04 -4.87
CA ILE A 156 7.23 3.85 -4.41
C ILE A 156 8.14 3.38 -5.55
N VAL A 157 9.44 3.67 -5.43
CA VAL A 157 10.44 3.32 -6.45
C VAL A 157 10.91 1.88 -6.31
N LYS A 158 10.89 1.33 -5.08
CA LYS A 158 11.19 -0.07 -4.76
C LYS A 158 10.41 -0.50 -3.53
N ASN A 159 9.90 -1.72 -3.53
CA ASN A 159 9.36 -2.38 -2.34
C ASN A 159 9.67 -3.88 -2.41
N ASN A 160 9.96 -4.46 -1.26
CA ASN A 160 10.14 -5.89 -1.09
C ASN A 160 9.86 -6.23 0.38
N VAL A 161 9.18 -7.35 0.64
CA VAL A 161 8.78 -7.73 2.00
C VAL A 161 9.97 -7.87 2.96
N TYR A 162 11.14 -8.24 2.45
CA TYR A 162 12.36 -8.37 3.25
C TYR A 162 13.27 -7.14 3.21
N LEU A 163 13.40 -6.51 2.05
CA LEU A 163 14.39 -5.45 1.81
C LEU A 163 13.82 -4.04 1.92
N GLY A 164 12.60 -3.91 2.42
CA GLY A 164 11.92 -2.65 2.71
C GLY A 164 11.41 -1.88 1.50
N GLU A 165 11.02 -0.63 1.75
CA GLU A 165 10.36 0.27 0.82
C GLU A 165 11.14 1.58 0.66
N HIS A 166 11.36 1.96 -0.59
CA HIS A 166 11.97 3.23 -0.95
C HIS A 166 10.93 4.10 -1.65
N TYR A 167 10.70 5.28 -1.08
CA TYR A 167 9.68 6.22 -1.48
C TYR A 167 10.33 7.56 -1.85
N ASP A 168 9.95 8.09 -3.01
CA ASP A 168 10.34 9.43 -3.46
C ASP A 168 9.11 10.31 -3.56
N ALA A 169 8.91 11.18 -2.58
CA ALA A 169 7.74 12.04 -2.50
C ALA A 169 7.69 13.08 -3.63
N ARG A 170 8.81 13.33 -4.29
CA ARG A 170 8.86 14.23 -5.46
C ARG A 170 8.12 13.65 -6.67
N LEU A 171 7.84 12.34 -6.66
CA LEU A 171 7.11 11.62 -7.69
C LEU A 171 5.62 11.48 -7.39
N GLU A 172 5.15 11.95 -6.23
CA GLU A 172 3.74 11.93 -5.88
C GLU A 172 2.89 12.63 -6.94
N GLN A 173 1.75 12.01 -7.23
CA GLN A 173 0.75 12.56 -8.13
C GLN A 173 -0.41 13.03 -7.28
N SER A 174 -0.51 14.35 -7.07
CA SER A 174 -1.61 14.91 -6.27
C SER A 174 -2.95 14.55 -6.91
N ASN A 175 -3.94 14.19 -6.07
CA ASN A 175 -5.32 13.96 -6.52
C ASN A 175 -5.46 12.86 -7.60
N TRP A 176 -4.56 11.88 -7.66
CA TRP A 176 -4.63 10.78 -8.61
C TRP A 176 -5.86 9.87 -8.42
N ASN A 177 -6.45 9.87 -7.22
CA ASN A 177 -7.53 8.99 -6.77
C ASN A 177 -8.87 9.72 -6.54
N VAL A 178 -9.10 10.83 -7.25
CA VAL A 178 -10.39 11.55 -7.28
C VAL A 178 -10.92 11.68 -8.71
N VAL A 179 -12.20 12.04 -8.87
CA VAL A 179 -12.90 12.10 -10.18
C VAL A 179 -12.16 12.93 -11.23
N ASN A 180 -11.57 14.04 -10.82
CA ASN A 180 -10.89 14.99 -11.71
C ASN A 180 -9.38 14.74 -11.79
N ALA A 181 -8.94 13.50 -11.54
CA ALA A 181 -7.54 13.12 -11.70
C ALA A 181 -7.10 13.33 -13.16
N THR A 182 -6.25 14.33 -13.38
CA THR A 182 -5.71 14.66 -14.71
C THR A 182 -4.19 14.45 -14.70
N SER A 183 -3.69 13.71 -15.68
CA SER A 183 -2.26 13.58 -15.94
C SER A 183 -2.07 13.13 -17.38
N ASP A 184 -1.24 13.84 -18.15
CA ASP A 184 -0.94 13.47 -19.53
C ASP A 184 -0.07 12.20 -19.63
N LYS A 185 0.36 11.66 -18.47
CA LYS A 185 1.21 10.48 -18.37
C LYS A 185 0.44 9.18 -18.12
N TRP A 186 -0.88 9.25 -17.92
CA TRP A 186 -1.71 8.06 -17.77
C TRP A 186 -1.60 7.18 -19.01
N LYS A 187 -1.43 5.87 -18.80
CA LYS A 187 -1.46 4.84 -19.86
C LYS A 187 -2.67 3.95 -19.66
N ASN A 188 -3.16 3.30 -20.71
CA ASN A 188 -4.17 2.27 -20.52
C ASN A 188 -3.61 1.10 -19.71
N ALA A 189 -4.45 0.50 -18.88
CA ALA A 189 -4.17 -0.80 -18.29
C ALA A 189 -4.12 -1.86 -19.40
N VAL A 190 -3.34 -2.90 -19.15
CA VAL A 190 -3.23 -4.04 -20.04
C VAL A 190 -3.80 -5.24 -19.29
N VAL A 191 -4.68 -5.98 -19.95
CA VAL A 191 -5.20 -7.24 -19.41
C VAL A 191 -4.06 -8.26 -19.39
N VAL A 192 -3.89 -8.91 -18.24
CA VAL A 192 -2.88 -9.94 -18.03
C VAL A 192 -3.55 -11.20 -17.51
N GLU A 193 -2.93 -12.34 -17.79
CA GLU A 193 -3.32 -13.59 -17.14
C GLU A 193 -2.95 -13.54 -15.65
N GLY A 194 -3.92 -13.90 -14.81
CA GLY A 194 -3.70 -14.11 -13.38
C GLY A 194 -2.97 -15.42 -13.08
N PRO A 195 -2.81 -15.79 -11.80
CA PRO A 195 -2.22 -17.07 -11.45
C PRO A 195 -3.24 -18.19 -11.70
N SER A 196 -2.78 -19.44 -11.66
CA SER A 196 -3.64 -20.60 -11.90
C SER A 196 -4.57 -20.94 -10.73
N GLY A 197 -4.41 -20.29 -9.58
CA GLY A 197 -5.19 -20.55 -8.38
C GLY A 197 -6.63 -20.06 -8.46
N ASN A 198 -7.51 -20.72 -7.73
CA ASN A 198 -8.91 -20.31 -7.63
C ASN A 198 -9.05 -19.08 -6.75
N LEU A 199 -9.97 -18.18 -7.11
CA LEU A 199 -10.34 -17.06 -6.25
C LEU A 199 -11.22 -17.55 -5.10
N SER A 200 -10.87 -17.20 -3.88
CA SER A 200 -11.67 -17.45 -2.69
C SER A 200 -11.67 -16.21 -1.78
N VAL A 201 -12.72 -16.08 -0.98
CA VAL A 201 -12.85 -14.95 -0.05
C VAL A 201 -11.89 -15.13 1.12
N GLN A 202 -11.26 -14.03 1.56
CA GLN A 202 -10.46 -14.00 2.77
C GLN A 202 -11.34 -14.16 4.01
N MET A 203 -11.46 -15.40 4.50
CA MET A 203 -12.19 -15.75 5.74
C MET A 203 -11.28 -15.68 6.98
N LEU A 204 -10.41 -14.68 7.05
CA LEU A 204 -9.58 -14.38 8.22
C LEU A 204 -9.60 -12.87 8.52
N PRO A 205 -9.43 -12.46 9.78
CA PRO A 205 -9.26 -11.05 10.11
C PRO A 205 -8.08 -10.45 9.34
N ALA A 206 -8.22 -9.19 8.92
CA ALA A 206 -7.17 -8.50 8.21
C ALA A 206 -5.96 -8.24 9.11
N ILE A 207 -4.81 -7.96 8.49
CA ILE A 207 -3.69 -7.35 9.22
C ILE A 207 -4.02 -5.87 9.37
N THR A 208 -3.92 -5.34 10.59
CA THR A 208 -4.14 -3.93 10.91
C THR A 208 -2.97 -3.38 11.72
N VAL A 209 -2.91 -2.04 11.87
CA VAL A 209 -2.02 -1.42 12.86
C VAL A 209 -2.66 -1.57 14.24
N SER A 210 -2.30 -2.63 14.98
CA SER A 210 -2.88 -2.93 16.29
C SER A 210 -2.39 -2.02 17.40
N LYS A 211 -1.21 -1.40 17.25
CA LYS A 211 -0.69 -0.45 18.24
C LYS A 211 0.28 0.56 17.63
N VAL A 212 0.13 1.81 18.03
CA VAL A 212 1.16 2.85 17.84
C VAL A 212 2.12 2.80 19.04
N VAL A 213 3.40 2.53 18.78
CA VAL A 213 4.47 2.42 19.77
C VAL A 213 5.29 3.71 19.76
N LYS A 214 5.39 4.38 20.91
CA LYS A 214 6.25 5.55 21.08
C LYS A 214 7.66 5.12 21.46
N PRO A 215 8.71 5.74 20.89
CA PRO A 215 10.07 5.42 21.28
C PRO A 215 10.33 5.84 22.73
N VAL A 216 11.06 5.00 23.46
CA VAL A 216 11.47 5.27 24.84
C VAL A 216 12.77 6.08 24.91
N LYS A 217 13.56 6.06 23.82
CA LYS A 217 14.81 6.80 23.72
C LYS A 217 15.15 7.15 22.28
N VAL A 218 15.64 8.36 22.06
CA VAL A 218 16.24 8.82 20.81
C VAL A 218 17.57 9.48 21.16
N TRP A 219 18.65 9.11 20.47
CA TRP A 219 19.96 9.74 20.69
C TRP A 219 20.75 9.84 19.39
N LYS A 220 21.68 10.78 19.36
CA LYS A 220 22.60 10.96 18.26
C LYS A 220 23.75 9.96 18.41
N ALA A 221 23.92 9.06 17.44
CA ALA A 221 24.99 8.06 17.42
C ALA A 221 26.29 8.63 16.85
N ASN A 222 26.19 9.47 15.81
CA ASN A 222 27.29 10.23 15.22
C ASN A 222 26.74 11.49 14.52
N THR A 223 27.56 12.22 13.75
CA THR A 223 27.20 13.48 13.09
C THR A 223 25.88 13.42 12.29
N ASP A 224 25.63 12.33 11.57
CA ASP A 224 24.52 12.20 10.62
C ASP A 224 23.57 11.04 10.91
N THR A 225 23.76 10.38 12.07
CA THR A 225 23.00 9.19 12.46
C THR A 225 22.37 9.35 13.84
N PHE A 226 21.08 9.04 13.92
CA PHE A 226 20.35 8.86 15.16
C PHE A 226 20.01 7.38 15.38
N LEU A 227 19.94 6.97 16.63
CA LEU A 227 19.38 5.69 17.04
C LEU A 227 18.11 5.94 17.85
N VAL A 228 17.12 5.10 17.60
CA VAL A 228 15.80 5.12 18.22
C VAL A 228 15.57 3.76 18.86
N ASP A 229 15.20 3.74 20.13
CA ASP A 229 14.76 2.54 20.86
C ASP A 229 13.26 2.60 21.09
N MET A 230 12.53 1.63 20.53
CA MET A 230 11.08 1.48 20.71
C MET A 230 10.70 0.85 22.07
N GLY A 231 11.69 0.40 22.85
CA GLY A 231 11.51 -0.20 24.18
C GLY A 231 11.02 -1.64 24.17
N ARG A 232 10.60 -2.16 23.01
CA ARG A 232 10.19 -3.55 22.81
C ARG A 232 10.38 -3.95 21.34
N ASN A 233 10.77 -5.19 21.11
CA ASN A 233 10.79 -5.80 19.78
C ASN A 233 9.36 -6.12 19.31
N PHE A 234 8.99 -5.72 18.09
CA PHE A 234 7.69 -6.02 17.47
C PHE A 234 7.78 -6.11 15.94
N ALA A 235 6.75 -6.67 15.30
CA ALA A 235 6.60 -6.69 13.85
C ALA A 235 5.77 -5.48 13.38
N GLY A 236 6.25 -4.75 12.38
CA GLY A 236 5.60 -3.52 11.92
C GLY A 236 6.48 -2.65 11.02
N VAL A 237 6.23 -1.35 11.00
CA VAL A 237 7.04 -0.36 10.28
C VAL A 237 7.22 0.92 11.10
N ALA A 238 8.18 1.76 10.74
CA ALA A 238 8.27 3.11 11.30
C ALA A 238 7.37 4.09 10.53
N ARG A 239 6.78 5.05 11.25
CA ARG A 239 6.13 6.24 10.69
C ARG A 239 6.91 7.47 11.12
N ILE A 240 7.31 8.29 10.16
CA ILE A 240 8.06 9.53 10.41
C ILE A 240 7.21 10.77 10.12
N ARG A 241 7.51 11.85 10.84
CA ARG A 241 7.02 13.21 10.60
C ARG A 241 8.22 14.11 10.47
N VAL A 242 8.36 14.78 9.34
CA VAL A 242 9.60 15.50 9.04
C VAL A 242 9.35 16.75 8.22
N ARG A 243 10.19 17.76 8.45
CA ARG A 243 10.29 18.97 7.65
C ARG A 243 11.73 19.13 7.19
N GLY A 244 11.93 19.37 5.90
CA GLY A 244 13.27 19.48 5.34
C GLY A 244 13.28 20.00 3.92
N LYS A 245 14.48 20.10 3.34
CA LYS A 245 14.66 20.54 1.96
C LYS A 245 14.18 19.45 1.00
N LYS A 246 13.61 19.87 -0.13
CA LYS A 246 13.27 18.97 -1.24
C LYS A 246 14.51 18.14 -1.65
N GLY A 247 14.34 16.84 -1.79
CA GLY A 247 15.40 15.91 -2.17
C GLY A 247 16.28 15.41 -1.02
N THR A 248 16.09 15.90 0.22
CA THR A 248 16.70 15.26 1.40
C THR A 248 16.22 13.82 1.48
N LYS A 249 17.14 12.88 1.60
CA LYS A 249 16.85 11.45 1.75
C LYS A 249 17.09 11.02 3.19
N ILE A 250 16.07 10.43 3.80
CA ILE A 250 16.12 9.79 5.10
C ILE A 250 16.15 8.28 4.87
N THR A 251 17.11 7.60 5.48
CA THR A 251 17.21 6.14 5.44
C THR A 251 17.00 5.60 6.85
N MET A 252 16.19 4.55 6.97
CA MET A 252 15.88 3.86 8.22
C MET A 252 16.30 2.39 8.11
N ARG A 253 17.22 1.95 8.96
CA ARG A 253 17.61 0.53 9.08
C ARG A 253 17.10 -0.02 10.40
N TYR A 254 16.76 -1.31 10.40
CA TYR A 254 16.06 -1.95 11.50
C TYR A 254 16.86 -3.09 12.12
N GLY A 255 16.79 -3.22 13.44
CA GLY A 255 17.48 -4.28 14.19
C GLY A 255 16.74 -4.65 15.48
N GLU A 256 16.94 -5.88 15.93
CA GLU A 256 16.34 -6.40 17.17
C GLU A 256 17.21 -6.15 18.40
N GLY A 257 18.45 -5.70 18.18
CA GLY A 257 19.41 -5.40 19.23
C GLY A 257 20.51 -4.44 18.77
N LEU A 258 21.41 -4.12 19.70
CA LEU A 258 22.61 -3.34 19.45
C LEU A 258 23.84 -4.24 19.54
N MET A 259 24.90 -3.85 18.86
CA MET A 259 26.24 -4.42 19.01
C MET A 259 26.87 -3.94 20.34
N LYS A 260 27.99 -4.56 20.74
CA LYS A 260 28.70 -4.18 21.98
C LYS A 260 29.17 -2.72 22.00
N ASP A 261 29.45 -2.15 20.83
CA ASP A 261 29.86 -0.75 20.66
C ASP A 261 28.67 0.23 20.62
N GLY A 262 27.44 -0.28 20.77
CA GLY A 262 26.20 0.50 20.73
C GLY A 262 25.65 0.77 19.34
N SER A 263 26.31 0.31 18.26
CA SER A 263 25.79 0.41 16.90
C SER A 263 24.61 -0.55 16.65
N LEU A 264 23.80 -0.30 15.63
CA LEU A 264 22.67 -1.17 15.29
C LEU A 264 23.15 -2.56 14.86
N ASN A 265 22.59 -3.62 15.46
CA ASN A 265 22.84 -4.98 15.00
C ASN A 265 21.88 -5.37 13.86
N ILE A 266 22.23 -4.97 12.64
CA ILE A 266 21.51 -5.36 11.41
C ILE A 266 21.60 -6.85 11.05
N LEU A 267 22.45 -7.63 11.73
CA LEU A 267 22.65 -9.04 11.39
C LEU A 267 21.56 -9.95 11.97
N THR A 268 20.77 -9.47 12.95
CA THR A 268 19.62 -10.22 13.47
C THR A 268 18.47 -10.24 12.46
N THR A 269 18.36 -9.19 11.65
CA THR A 269 17.25 -8.96 10.70
C THR A 269 17.60 -9.23 9.24
N ALA A 270 18.82 -9.73 8.96
CA ALA A 270 19.25 -10.02 7.59
C ALA A 270 18.43 -11.14 6.95
N ALA A 271 17.76 -10.82 5.84
CA ALA A 271 16.84 -11.68 5.14
C ALA A 271 17.52 -12.99 4.71
N THR A 272 16.93 -14.11 5.11
CA THR A 272 17.38 -15.46 4.73
C THR A 272 18.86 -15.74 5.06
N GLN A 273 19.40 -15.03 6.05
CA GLN A 273 20.81 -15.08 6.47
C GLN A 273 21.82 -14.59 5.41
N ILE A 274 21.37 -13.83 4.40
CA ILE A 274 22.28 -13.23 3.41
C ILE A 274 23.07 -12.10 4.09
N LYS A 275 24.33 -12.39 4.39
CA LYS A 275 25.23 -11.52 5.15
C LYS A 275 26.59 -11.49 4.46
N LYS A 276 27.17 -10.30 4.39
CA LYS A 276 28.54 -10.10 3.90
C LYS A 276 29.50 -11.08 4.57
N GLY A 277 30.26 -11.82 3.75
CA GLY A 277 31.24 -12.79 4.24
C GLY A 277 30.65 -14.11 4.78
N ALA A 278 29.34 -14.33 4.66
CA ALA A 278 28.69 -15.58 5.05
C ALA A 278 27.90 -16.18 3.87
N ILE A 279 26.57 -16.25 3.95
CA ILE A 279 25.73 -16.83 2.91
C ILE A 279 25.48 -15.78 1.82
N SER A 280 25.82 -16.10 0.57
CA SER A 280 25.47 -15.28 -0.60
C SER A 280 24.03 -15.55 -1.04
N GLY A 281 23.28 -14.49 -1.35
CA GLY A 281 21.96 -14.59 -1.97
C GLY A 281 22.00 -14.85 -3.47
N GLY A 282 23.18 -15.04 -4.07
CA GLY A 282 23.34 -15.24 -5.51
C GLY A 282 23.13 -13.96 -6.34
N PRO A 283 23.05 -14.09 -7.67
CA PRO A 283 22.93 -12.95 -8.58
C PRO A 283 21.69 -12.10 -8.27
N GLY A 284 21.87 -10.78 -8.15
CA GLY A 284 20.78 -9.83 -7.87
C GLY A 284 20.48 -9.61 -6.38
N ALA A 285 21.06 -10.40 -5.48
CA ALA A 285 20.99 -10.16 -4.05
C ALA A 285 21.99 -9.08 -3.59
N PRO A 286 21.66 -8.27 -2.57
CA PRO A 286 22.65 -7.42 -1.92
C PRO A 286 23.68 -8.27 -1.15
N GLU A 287 24.85 -7.70 -0.87
CA GLU A 287 25.91 -8.37 -0.11
C GLU A 287 25.43 -8.73 1.32
N THR A 288 24.69 -7.82 1.96
CA THR A 288 23.91 -8.08 3.17
C THR A 288 22.46 -7.67 2.91
N ALA A 289 21.53 -8.58 3.10
CA ALA A 289 20.11 -8.36 2.86
C ALA A 289 19.39 -7.79 4.09
N TRP A 290 19.80 -6.62 4.57
CA TRP A 290 19.19 -5.99 5.74
C TRP A 290 17.83 -5.36 5.42
N GLN A 291 17.04 -5.16 6.47
CA GLN A 291 15.77 -4.41 6.44
C GLN A 291 16.07 -2.90 6.38
N GLU A 292 15.68 -2.25 5.28
CA GLU A 292 15.92 -0.81 5.08
C GLU A 292 14.77 -0.14 4.31
N ASP A 293 14.31 0.97 4.87
CA ASP A 293 13.36 1.86 4.23
C ASP A 293 14.02 3.20 3.91
N SER A 294 13.52 3.93 2.91
CA SER A 294 13.95 5.31 2.70
C SER A 294 12.87 6.24 2.16
N TYR A 295 12.89 7.48 2.62
CA TYR A 295 11.98 8.55 2.18
C TYR A 295 12.78 9.72 1.62
N THR A 296 12.46 10.14 0.38
CA THR A 296 13.01 11.36 -0.22
C THR A 296 11.96 12.47 -0.18
N LEU A 297 12.27 13.56 0.51
CA LEU A 297 11.34 14.64 0.79
C LEU A 297 10.95 15.40 -0.48
N LYS A 298 9.69 15.84 -0.55
CA LYS A 298 9.22 16.77 -1.58
C LYS A 298 9.46 18.24 -1.21
N GLY A 299 9.77 18.52 0.05
CA GLY A 299 10.14 19.83 0.59
C GLY A 299 8.95 20.75 0.80
N SER A 300 7.77 20.22 1.10
CA SER A 300 6.53 20.99 1.23
C SER A 300 5.92 20.85 2.62
N GLY A 301 6.29 21.75 3.54
CA GLY A 301 5.73 21.80 4.89
C GLY A 301 6.07 20.56 5.72
N ASP A 302 5.10 20.10 6.51
CA ASP A 302 5.23 18.89 7.31
C ASP A 302 4.83 17.66 6.48
N GLU A 303 5.76 16.72 6.37
CA GLU A 303 5.59 15.47 5.62
C GLU A 303 5.45 14.32 6.61
N GLU A 304 4.40 13.50 6.47
CA GLU A 304 4.23 12.25 7.23
C GLU A 304 4.32 11.06 6.27
N TRP A 305 5.11 10.05 6.63
CA TRP A 305 5.29 8.87 5.80
C TRP A 305 5.49 7.60 6.63
N SER A 306 4.93 6.50 6.13
CA SER A 306 5.27 5.14 6.54
C SER A 306 5.25 4.21 5.32
N PRO A 307 6.08 3.15 5.30
CA PRO A 307 6.02 2.11 4.28
C PRO A 307 4.64 1.46 4.19
N ARG A 308 4.28 0.97 2.99
CA ARG A 308 2.95 0.39 2.72
C ARG A 308 3.00 -1.10 2.40
N PHE A 309 4.05 -1.56 1.73
CA PHE A 309 4.14 -2.92 1.17
C PHE A 309 5.32 -3.73 1.70
N THR A 310 5.70 -3.48 2.96
CA THR A 310 6.73 -4.20 3.71
C THR A 310 6.38 -4.21 5.20
N PHE A 311 7.07 -5.05 5.96
CA PHE A 311 7.11 -5.00 7.41
C PHE A 311 8.47 -5.52 7.90
N HIS A 312 8.83 -5.16 9.12
CA HIS A 312 10.12 -5.44 9.75
C HIS A 312 9.91 -5.97 11.16
N GLY A 313 10.86 -6.76 11.66
CA GLY A 313 10.90 -7.16 13.07
C GLY A 313 11.99 -6.35 13.76
N PHE A 314 11.64 -5.46 14.68
CA PHE A 314 12.62 -4.55 15.27
C PHE A 314 12.23 -4.01 16.63
N GLN A 315 13.28 -3.65 17.39
CA GLN A 315 13.19 -2.75 18.53
C GLN A 315 13.91 -1.43 18.25
N PHE A 316 15.03 -1.50 17.51
CA PHE A 316 15.88 -0.35 17.25
C PHE A 316 15.76 0.09 15.80
N VAL A 317 15.76 1.41 15.59
CA VAL A 317 15.81 2.03 14.28
C VAL A 317 17.03 2.94 14.22
N GLU A 318 17.90 2.72 13.24
CA GLU A 318 18.95 3.66 12.88
C GLU A 318 18.42 4.59 11.78
N VAL A 319 18.48 5.89 12.02
CA VAL A 319 17.98 6.92 11.11
C VAL A 319 19.16 7.78 10.62
N VAL A 320 19.38 7.79 9.31
CA VAL A 320 20.46 8.54 8.66
C VAL A 320 19.89 9.62 7.75
N GLY A 321 20.52 10.80 7.74
CA GLY A 321 20.12 11.90 6.85
C GLY A 321 18.93 12.72 7.35
N TRP A 322 18.63 12.64 8.65
CA TRP A 322 17.55 13.42 9.27
C TRP A 322 17.87 14.93 9.26
N PRO A 323 16.95 15.82 8.81
CA PRO A 323 17.16 17.25 8.85
C PRO A 323 17.04 17.79 10.29
N GLY A 324 18.15 18.30 10.84
CA GLY A 324 18.17 18.90 12.18
C GLY A 324 18.26 17.85 13.28
N THR A 325 17.35 17.89 14.24
CA THR A 325 17.33 16.98 15.41
C THR A 325 16.12 16.08 15.33
N LEU A 326 16.34 14.77 15.41
CA LEU A 326 15.26 13.79 15.55
C LEU A 326 14.83 13.70 17.02
N THR A 327 13.52 13.77 17.27
CA THR A 327 12.92 13.61 18.60
C THR A 327 11.92 12.46 18.64
N ALA A 328 11.49 12.08 19.84
CA ALA A 328 10.50 11.02 20.05
C ALA A 328 9.11 11.32 19.44
N ASN A 329 8.81 12.59 19.11
CA ASN A 329 7.54 12.97 18.49
C ASN A 329 7.55 12.79 16.96
N ASP A 330 8.74 12.72 16.38
CA ASP A 330 8.94 12.68 14.93
C ASP A 330 8.90 11.27 14.36
N ILE A 331 8.92 10.24 15.23
CA ILE A 331 8.91 8.84 14.81
C ILE A 331 8.03 7.98 15.72
N ASP A 332 7.19 7.15 15.12
CA ASP A 332 6.41 6.11 15.79
C ASP A 332 6.75 4.74 15.21
N GLY A 333 6.64 3.69 16.03
CA GLY A 333 6.48 2.32 15.58
C GLY A 333 5.01 2.00 15.32
N LEU A 334 4.68 1.39 14.17
CA LEU A 334 3.35 0.90 13.87
C LEU A 334 3.36 -0.62 13.96
N ARG A 335 2.94 -1.18 15.09
CA ARG A 335 2.82 -2.63 15.27
C ARG A 335 1.72 -3.17 14.37
N MET A 336 2.02 -4.22 13.61
CA MET A 336 1.12 -4.84 12.65
C MET A 336 0.99 -6.33 12.94
N ASN A 337 -0.25 -6.82 12.98
CA ASN A 337 -0.57 -8.23 13.07
C ASN A 337 -2.02 -8.46 12.62
N THR A 338 -2.38 -9.72 12.43
CA THR A 338 -3.78 -10.13 12.25
C THR A 338 -4.61 -9.66 13.45
N ASP A 339 -5.73 -9.01 13.17
CA ASP A 339 -6.64 -8.41 14.15
C ASP A 339 -7.54 -9.48 14.80
N LEU A 340 -6.89 -10.40 15.54
CA LEU A 340 -7.57 -11.38 16.37
C LEU A 340 -8.11 -10.70 17.63
N GLN A 341 -9.27 -11.16 18.11
CA GLN A 341 -9.76 -10.77 19.43
C GLN A 341 -8.77 -11.29 20.50
N GLU A 342 -8.28 -10.38 21.36
CA GLU A 342 -7.39 -10.70 22.49
C GLU A 342 -8.13 -11.38 23.64
#